data_AF-A0AAD3T226-F1
#
_entry.id   AF-A0AAD3T226-F1
#
_cell.length_a   1.000
_cell.length_b   1.000
_cell.length_c   1.000
_cell.angle_alpha   90.00
_cell.angle_beta   90.00
_cell.angle_gamma   90.00
#
_symmetry.space_group_name_H-M   'P 1'
#
loop_
_entity.id
_entity.type
_entity.pdbx_description
1 polymer ?
#
loop_
_entity_poly.entity_id
_entity_poly.type
_entity_poly.pdbx_seq_one_letter_code
_entity_poly.pdbx_strand_id
1 'polypeptide(L)'
;MVPSICKTARIWEISLQLWKGRGGVSSVLCCKSTMSYSSYSTGSGARNPRRNFEFGRTHVVRPKGRHLATIVWLHGLGDNGSSASQHLESLPLPNIKWICPTAPTRPVALLGGFPCTAWFDIGEISEDSPDDIEGLDASAAHIVNLLSTEPAGVKLGVGGFSMGAATALYSATCYALGRYGNGSPYPINLRVVVGLSGWLPGSRSLRCKMEGSNDAARRAASLPIMLCHGKCDDVVSCKYGEKSAQSLTSSGFQNLIFKAYDGLGHYTVPPEMDEVCRWLTSRVAVLEGFHEQV
;
A
#
# COMPACT_ATOMS: atom_id res chain seq x y z
N MET A 1 -7.04 34.40 -5.64
CA MET A 1 -6.63 33.26 -6.48
C MET A 1 -6.84 32.01 -5.65
N VAL A 2 -7.90 31.24 -5.90
CA VAL A 2 -8.30 30.10 -5.07
C VAL A 2 -7.42 28.89 -5.41
N PRO A 3 -6.71 28.25 -4.46
CA PRO A 3 -5.91 27.08 -4.76
C PRO A 3 -6.80 25.88 -5.12
N SER A 4 -6.43 25.19 -6.18
CA SER A 4 -7.10 23.99 -6.68
C SER A 4 -7.07 22.87 -5.63
N ILE A 5 -8.20 22.63 -4.96
CA ILE A 5 -8.45 21.44 -4.15
C ILE A 5 -8.34 20.20 -5.04
N CYS A 6 -7.55 19.21 -4.60
CA CYS A 6 -7.28 17.96 -5.29
C CYS A 6 -8.59 17.24 -5.65
N LYS A 7 -8.91 17.13 -6.96
CA LYS A 7 -10.17 16.55 -7.46
C LYS A 7 -10.39 15.08 -7.08
N THR A 8 -9.34 14.39 -6.64
CA THR A 8 -9.35 12.98 -6.21
C THR A 8 -10.19 12.75 -4.95
N ALA A 9 -10.27 13.73 -4.04
CA ALA A 9 -11.06 13.63 -2.81
C ALA A 9 -12.58 13.61 -3.07
N ARG A 10 -13.06 14.22 -4.17
CA ARG A 10 -14.50 14.29 -4.47
C ARG A 10 -15.12 12.95 -4.87
N ILE A 11 -14.34 12.02 -5.41
CA ILE A 11 -14.90 10.73 -5.89
C ILE A 11 -15.30 9.85 -4.70
N TRP A 12 -14.57 9.94 -3.58
CA TRP A 12 -14.90 9.22 -2.35
C TRP A 12 -16.09 9.86 -1.62
N GLU A 13 -16.14 11.19 -1.52
CA GLU A 13 -17.29 11.92 -0.94
C GLU A 13 -18.60 11.64 -1.70
N ILE A 14 -18.57 11.66 -3.04
CA ILE A 14 -19.77 11.43 -3.85
C ILE A 14 -20.28 9.99 -3.68
N SER A 15 -19.37 9.00 -3.61
CA SER A 15 -19.75 7.60 -3.45
C SER A 15 -20.34 7.30 -2.07
N LEU A 16 -19.83 7.92 -1.00
CA LEU A 16 -20.40 7.81 0.34
C LEU A 16 -21.69 8.61 0.54
N GLN A 17 -21.81 9.80 -0.07
CA GLN A 17 -23.04 10.59 -0.02
C GLN A 17 -24.19 9.88 -0.76
N LEU A 18 -23.90 9.23 -1.88
CA LEU A 18 -24.89 8.41 -2.60
C LEU A 18 -25.31 7.15 -1.84
N TRP A 19 -24.42 6.60 -0.98
CA TRP A 19 -24.73 5.44 -0.14
C TRP A 19 -25.54 5.83 1.12
N LYS A 20 -25.15 6.89 1.83
CA LYS A 20 -25.89 7.42 3.00
C LYS A 20 -27.29 7.93 2.63
N GLY A 21 -27.55 8.26 1.37
CA GLY A 21 -28.85 8.74 0.86
C GLY A 21 -29.90 7.66 0.59
N ARG A 22 -29.60 6.37 0.72
CA ARG A 22 -30.56 5.26 0.47
C ARG A 22 -30.99 4.52 1.73
N GLY A 23 -31.28 5.27 2.80
CA GLY A 23 -32.02 4.75 3.95
C GLY A 23 -33.47 4.46 3.57
N GLY A 24 -33.73 3.25 3.06
CA GLY A 24 -35.07 2.72 2.80
C GLY A 24 -35.41 1.63 3.80
N VAL A 25 -36.35 1.92 4.70
CA VAL A 25 -37.01 0.96 5.59
C VAL A 25 -37.63 -0.18 4.78
N SER A 26 -37.33 -1.43 5.12
CA SER A 26 -38.26 -2.53 4.86
C SER A 26 -38.13 -3.60 5.93
N SER A 27 -39.26 -3.83 6.57
CA SER A 27 -39.55 -4.88 7.54
C SER A 27 -39.82 -6.22 6.85
N VAL A 28 -39.85 -7.29 7.67
CA VAL A 28 -40.47 -8.62 7.44
C VAL A 28 -39.57 -9.58 6.61
N LEU A 29 -39.29 -10.84 6.96
CA LEU A 29 -40.03 -11.88 7.67
C LEU A 29 -39.05 -12.87 8.36
N CYS A 30 -39.41 -13.34 9.56
CA CYS A 30 -38.75 -14.43 10.26
C CYS A 30 -39.17 -15.78 9.65
N CYS A 31 -38.21 -16.57 9.15
CA CYS A 31 -38.41 -18.00 8.89
C CYS A 31 -37.44 -18.81 9.74
N LYS A 32 -37.98 -19.43 10.80
CA LYS A 32 -37.34 -20.53 11.51
C LYS A 32 -37.27 -21.74 10.58
N SER A 33 -36.10 -22.33 10.42
CA SER A 33 -35.97 -23.70 9.93
C SER A 33 -34.75 -24.36 10.57
N THR A 34 -35.00 -25.58 11.00
CA THR A 34 -34.32 -26.40 12.00
C THR A 34 -32.95 -26.89 11.52
N MET A 35 -31.97 -26.93 12.43
CA MET A 35 -30.68 -27.60 12.18
C MET A 35 -30.86 -29.12 12.11
N SER A 36 -30.30 -29.73 11.07
CA SER A 36 -30.00 -31.16 11.03
C SER A 36 -28.53 -31.34 10.62
N TYR A 37 -27.72 -31.86 11.55
CA TYR A 37 -26.36 -32.30 11.28
C TYR A 37 -26.40 -33.55 10.40
N SER A 38 -25.65 -33.55 9.30
CA SER A 38 -25.34 -34.77 8.55
C SER A 38 -23.85 -34.75 8.21
N SER A 39 -23.16 -35.75 8.76
CA SER A 39 -21.75 -36.04 8.54
C SER A 39 -21.50 -36.51 7.12
N TYR A 40 -20.55 -35.87 6.43
CA TYR A 40 -19.93 -36.41 5.22
C TYR A 40 -18.40 -36.43 5.39
N SER A 41 -17.87 -37.64 5.48
CA SER A 41 -16.46 -37.93 5.22
C SER A 41 -16.34 -38.36 3.76
N THR A 42 -15.51 -37.69 2.96
CA THR A 42 -14.71 -38.26 1.86
C THR A 42 -13.86 -37.16 1.23
N GLY A 43 -12.60 -37.47 0.96
CA GLY A 43 -11.63 -36.53 0.43
C GLY A 43 -11.73 -36.29 -1.08
N SER A 44 -11.23 -35.14 -1.50
CA SER A 44 -10.47 -34.95 -2.74
C SER A 44 -9.91 -33.54 -2.75
N GLY A 45 -8.62 -33.41 -3.08
CA GLY A 45 -7.94 -32.13 -3.19
C GLY A 45 -8.50 -31.30 -4.33
N ALA A 46 -9.50 -30.48 -4.04
CA ALA A 46 -9.86 -29.35 -4.87
C ALA A 46 -8.76 -28.29 -4.71
N ARG A 47 -7.82 -28.25 -5.64
CA ARG A 47 -7.01 -27.03 -5.82
C ARG A 47 -8.01 -25.92 -6.18
N ASN A 48 -8.26 -25.01 -5.24
CA ASN A 48 -8.99 -23.78 -5.54
C ASN A 48 -8.39 -23.17 -6.81
N PRO A 49 -9.21 -22.80 -7.82
CA PRO A 49 -8.70 -22.09 -8.97
C PRO A 49 -8.04 -20.81 -8.48
N ARG A 50 -6.74 -20.63 -8.80
CA ARG A 50 -6.02 -19.41 -8.46
C ARG A 50 -6.75 -18.22 -9.06
N ARG A 51 -6.97 -17.15 -8.29
CA ARG A 51 -7.58 -15.93 -8.82
C ARG A 51 -6.64 -15.31 -9.85
N ASN A 52 -7.13 -15.06 -11.05
CA ASN A 52 -6.39 -14.28 -12.05
C ASN A 52 -6.62 -12.79 -11.77
N PHE A 53 -5.52 -12.04 -11.63
CA PHE A 53 -5.54 -10.61 -11.40
C PHE A 53 -5.12 -9.88 -12.67
N GLU A 54 -6.07 -9.17 -13.29
CA GLU A 54 -5.80 -8.32 -14.45
C GLU A 54 -5.59 -6.87 -14.00
N PHE A 55 -4.34 -6.43 -13.98
CA PHE A 55 -3.97 -5.07 -13.59
C PHE A 55 -4.33 -4.08 -14.71
N GLY A 56 -4.81 -2.91 -14.31
CA GLY A 56 -5.20 -1.86 -15.23
C GLY A 56 -4.01 -1.12 -15.85
N ARG A 57 -4.32 -0.02 -16.54
CA ARG A 57 -3.32 0.79 -17.24
C ARG A 57 -2.25 1.36 -16.30
N THR A 58 -1.00 1.22 -16.70
CA THR A 58 0.16 1.82 -16.02
C THR A 58 0.57 3.14 -16.68
N HIS A 59 0.79 4.16 -15.86
CA HIS A 59 1.34 5.46 -16.27
C HIS A 59 2.77 5.59 -15.77
N VAL A 60 3.65 6.16 -16.59
CA VAL A 60 5.08 6.31 -16.26
C VAL A 60 5.46 7.78 -16.34
N VAL A 61 5.98 8.32 -15.23
CA VAL A 61 6.60 9.65 -15.19
C VAL A 61 8.11 9.45 -15.31
N ARG A 62 8.71 9.98 -16.38
CA ARG A 62 10.14 9.89 -16.59
C ARG A 62 10.90 10.81 -15.62
N PRO A 63 12.09 10.43 -15.16
CA PRO A 63 12.93 11.32 -14.38
C PRO A 63 13.32 12.53 -15.23
N LYS A 64 13.32 13.71 -14.63
CA LYS A 64 13.70 14.98 -15.28
C LYS A 64 15.23 15.17 -15.33
N GLY A 65 15.96 14.50 -14.44
CA GLY A 65 17.42 14.47 -14.37
C GLY A 65 17.97 13.05 -14.50
N ARG A 66 19.20 12.82 -14.01
CA ARG A 66 19.82 11.48 -14.02
C ARG A 66 18.93 10.49 -13.27
N HIS A 67 18.61 9.37 -13.91
CA HIS A 67 17.78 8.31 -13.33
C HIS A 67 18.54 7.57 -12.22
N LEU A 68 18.15 7.82 -10.96
CA LEU A 68 18.79 7.25 -9.77
C LEU A 68 17.90 6.28 -9.00
N ALA A 69 16.59 6.49 -9.07
CA ALA A 69 15.61 5.61 -8.45
C ALA A 69 14.39 5.43 -9.32
N THR A 70 13.74 4.30 -9.12
CA THR A 70 12.39 4.02 -9.62
C THR A 70 11.50 3.68 -8.43
N ILE A 71 10.38 4.39 -8.31
CA ILE A 71 9.38 4.14 -7.29
C ILE A 71 8.08 3.73 -7.97
N VAL A 72 7.57 2.56 -7.62
CA VAL A 72 6.18 2.18 -7.94
C VAL A 72 5.26 2.89 -6.95
N TRP A 73 4.32 3.70 -7.44
CA TRP A 73 3.37 4.43 -6.61
C TRP A 73 1.95 3.89 -6.78
N LEU A 74 1.34 3.48 -5.67
CA LEU A 74 0.05 2.80 -5.62
C LEU A 74 -1.05 3.76 -5.15
N HIS A 75 -2.09 3.89 -5.96
CA HIS A 75 -3.25 4.73 -5.65
C HIS A 75 -4.15 4.09 -4.57
N GLY A 76 -5.06 4.88 -3.99
CA GLY A 76 -6.06 4.40 -3.04
C GLY A 76 -7.23 3.64 -3.70
N LEU A 77 -8.10 3.03 -2.88
CA LEU A 77 -9.27 2.30 -3.35
C LEU A 77 -10.15 3.15 -4.29
N GLY A 78 -10.48 2.63 -5.48
CA GLY A 78 -11.37 3.30 -6.43
C GLY A 78 -10.72 4.38 -7.31
N ASP A 79 -9.43 4.66 -7.13
CA ASP A 79 -8.67 5.60 -7.98
C ASP A 79 -7.89 4.86 -9.09
N ASN A 80 -6.95 5.53 -9.76
CA ASN A 80 -6.17 4.96 -10.86
C ASN A 80 -4.76 5.56 -10.96
N GLY A 81 -3.91 4.91 -11.75
CA GLY A 81 -2.51 5.32 -11.97
C GLY A 81 -2.35 6.68 -12.67
N SER A 82 -3.33 7.11 -13.47
CA SER A 82 -3.27 8.42 -14.16
C SER A 82 -3.33 9.56 -13.16
N SER A 83 -4.28 9.54 -12.22
CA SER A 83 -4.43 10.55 -11.15
C SER A 83 -3.14 10.70 -10.34
N ALA A 84 -2.56 9.56 -9.93
CA ALA A 84 -1.30 9.53 -9.19
C ALA A 84 -0.13 10.11 -10.00
N SER A 85 -0.01 9.74 -11.28
CA SER A 85 1.09 10.21 -12.14
C SER A 85 1.11 11.73 -12.31
N GLN A 86 -0.07 12.36 -12.48
CA GLN A 86 -0.19 13.81 -12.62
C GLN A 86 0.27 14.55 -11.36
N HIS A 87 -0.06 14.01 -10.19
CA HIS A 87 0.39 14.59 -8.92
C HIS A 87 1.92 14.46 -8.76
N LEU A 88 2.47 13.27 -9.02
CA LEU A 88 3.90 12.99 -8.84
C LEU A 88 4.80 13.73 -9.85
N GLU A 89 4.31 13.98 -11.07
CA GLU A 89 5.05 14.74 -12.09
C GLU A 89 5.34 16.19 -11.65
N SER A 90 4.50 16.76 -10.79
CA SER A 90 4.69 18.11 -10.27
C SER A 90 5.77 18.21 -9.18
N LEU A 91 6.17 17.09 -8.57
CA LEU A 91 7.10 17.09 -7.43
C LEU A 91 8.54 17.45 -7.87
N PRO A 92 9.31 18.16 -7.02
CA PRO A 92 10.69 18.54 -7.28
C PRO A 92 11.66 17.36 -7.04
N LEU A 93 11.41 16.21 -7.66
CA LEU A 93 12.18 14.97 -7.51
C LEU A 93 12.78 14.54 -8.87
N PRO A 94 13.78 15.26 -9.40
CA PRO A 94 14.23 15.09 -10.78
C PRO A 94 14.84 13.72 -11.07
N ASN A 95 15.40 13.05 -10.06
CA ASN A 95 16.13 11.79 -10.24
C ASN A 95 15.28 10.53 -10.09
N ILE A 96 13.97 10.69 -9.87
CA ILE A 96 13.04 9.59 -9.61
C ILE A 96 12.17 9.36 -10.85
N LYS A 97 12.16 8.12 -11.33
CA LYS A 97 11.14 7.59 -12.24
C LYS A 97 9.96 7.11 -11.40
N TRP A 98 8.73 7.48 -11.80
CA TRP A 98 7.52 6.96 -11.17
C TRP A 98 6.83 5.97 -12.10
N ILE A 99 6.46 4.82 -11.55
CA ILE A 99 5.59 3.85 -12.22
C ILE A 99 4.28 3.81 -11.43
N CYS A 100 3.18 4.24 -12.04
CA CYS A 100 1.87 4.36 -11.42
C CYS A 100 0.92 3.33 -12.07
N PRO A 101 0.92 2.08 -11.60
CA PRO A 101 -0.03 1.07 -12.07
C PRO A 101 -1.45 1.40 -11.59
N THR A 102 -2.44 0.81 -12.27
CA THR A 102 -3.83 0.80 -11.80
C THR A 102 -4.18 -0.59 -11.27
N ALA A 103 -4.79 -0.66 -10.09
CA ALA A 103 -5.21 -1.92 -9.49
C ALA A 103 -6.26 -2.65 -10.37
N PRO A 104 -6.42 -3.97 -10.22
CA PRO A 104 -7.49 -4.71 -10.88
C PRO A 104 -8.87 -4.16 -10.48
N THR A 105 -9.80 -4.16 -11.44
CA THR A 105 -11.21 -3.94 -11.10
C THR A 105 -11.78 -5.23 -10.54
N ARG A 106 -12.20 -5.21 -9.28
CA ARG A 106 -12.70 -6.40 -8.58
C ARG A 106 -13.79 -6.05 -7.57
N PRO A 107 -14.69 -6.99 -7.22
CA PRO A 107 -15.62 -6.83 -6.11
C PRO A 107 -14.88 -6.55 -4.80
N VAL A 108 -15.41 -5.63 -4.00
CA VAL A 108 -14.85 -5.27 -2.69
C VAL A 108 -15.88 -5.53 -1.60
N ALA A 109 -15.56 -6.41 -0.64
CA ALA A 109 -16.49 -6.82 0.40
C ALA A 109 -16.99 -5.65 1.26
N LEU A 110 -16.11 -4.70 1.62
CA LEU A 110 -16.43 -3.47 2.34
C LEU A 110 -17.50 -2.62 1.63
N LEU A 111 -17.60 -2.71 0.31
CA LEU A 111 -18.57 -1.99 -0.51
C LEU A 111 -19.77 -2.87 -0.91
N GLY A 112 -20.04 -3.94 -0.16
CA GLY A 112 -21.11 -4.88 -0.47
C GLY A 112 -20.91 -5.63 -1.79
N GLY A 113 -19.66 -5.83 -2.21
CA GLY A 113 -19.31 -6.49 -3.47
C GLY A 113 -19.33 -5.57 -4.70
N PHE A 114 -19.52 -4.24 -4.53
CA PHE A 114 -19.43 -3.30 -5.64
C PHE A 114 -18.04 -3.36 -6.30
N PRO A 115 -17.94 -3.48 -7.64
CA PRO A 115 -16.66 -3.57 -8.32
C PRO A 115 -15.99 -2.20 -8.44
N CYS A 116 -14.75 -2.10 -7.97
CA CYS A 116 -13.89 -0.93 -8.19
C CYS A 116 -12.41 -1.36 -8.21
N THR A 117 -11.50 -0.41 -8.45
CA THR A 117 -10.06 -0.67 -8.49
C THR A 117 -9.51 -0.91 -7.08
N ALA A 118 -9.09 -2.16 -6.80
CA ALA A 118 -8.62 -2.57 -5.48
C ALA A 118 -7.42 -3.52 -5.54
N TRP A 119 -6.38 -3.24 -4.76
CA TRP A 119 -5.15 -4.05 -4.70
C TRP A 119 -5.38 -5.41 -4.03
N PHE A 120 -6.28 -5.45 -3.06
CA PHE A 120 -6.67 -6.64 -2.32
C PHE A 120 -8.12 -6.46 -1.84
N ASP A 121 -8.79 -7.57 -1.52
CA ASP A 121 -10.14 -7.50 -0.96
C ASP A 121 -10.08 -7.18 0.54
N ILE A 122 -11.07 -6.42 1.02
CA ILE A 122 -11.18 -6.03 2.42
C ILE A 122 -12.64 -6.02 2.82
N GLY A 123 -12.98 -6.70 3.91
CA GLY A 123 -14.33 -6.69 4.50
C GLY A 123 -14.54 -5.52 5.47
N GLU A 124 -13.51 -5.22 6.27
CA GLU A 124 -13.49 -4.13 7.23
C GLU A 124 -12.05 -3.66 7.44
N ILE A 125 -11.84 -2.37 7.69
CA ILE A 125 -10.55 -1.85 8.15
C ILE A 125 -10.48 -2.09 9.65
N SER A 126 -10.05 -3.30 10.02
CA SER A 126 -9.93 -3.77 11.41
C SER A 126 -8.75 -4.72 11.55
N GLU A 127 -8.15 -4.77 12.74
CA GLU A 127 -7.08 -5.72 13.08
C GLU A 127 -7.57 -7.17 13.23
N ASP A 128 -8.87 -7.33 13.46
CA ASP A 128 -9.50 -8.63 13.69
C ASP A 128 -9.97 -9.30 12.39
N SER A 129 -10.04 -8.52 11.30
CA SER A 129 -10.44 -9.03 10.00
C SER A 129 -9.31 -9.85 9.35
N PRO A 130 -9.63 -10.99 8.71
CA PRO A 130 -8.64 -11.74 7.96
C PRO A 130 -8.16 -10.95 6.73
N ASP A 131 -6.85 -10.91 6.52
CA ASP A 131 -6.24 -10.29 5.35
C ASP A 131 -6.44 -11.16 4.08
N ASP A 132 -6.74 -10.53 2.92
CA ASP A 132 -6.71 -11.17 1.60
C ASP A 132 -5.26 -11.42 1.15
N ILE A 133 -4.58 -12.39 1.78
CA ILE A 133 -3.16 -12.71 1.52
C ILE A 133 -2.91 -13.02 0.03
N GLU A 134 -3.85 -13.70 -0.64
CA GLU A 134 -3.72 -13.99 -2.08
C GLU A 134 -3.68 -12.70 -2.91
N GLY A 135 -4.58 -11.74 -2.63
CA GLY A 135 -4.59 -10.44 -3.31
C GLY A 135 -3.38 -9.57 -2.97
N LEU A 136 -2.96 -9.57 -1.71
CA LEU A 136 -1.76 -8.87 -1.25
C LEU A 136 -0.49 -9.43 -1.93
N ASP A 137 -0.34 -10.75 -1.99
CA ASP A 137 0.77 -11.41 -2.68
C ASP A 137 0.76 -11.11 -4.18
N ALA A 138 -0.41 -11.14 -4.83
CA ALA A 138 -0.53 -10.83 -6.25
C ALA A 138 -0.13 -9.38 -6.55
N SER A 139 -0.59 -8.43 -5.73
CA SER A 139 -0.21 -7.02 -5.86
C SER A 139 1.27 -6.79 -5.57
N ALA A 140 1.83 -7.43 -4.53
CA ALA A 140 3.25 -7.38 -4.24
C ALA A 140 4.10 -7.94 -5.39
N ALA A 141 3.70 -9.07 -5.97
CA ALA A 141 4.37 -9.65 -7.12
C ALA A 141 4.30 -8.75 -8.36
N HIS A 142 3.18 -8.04 -8.56
CA HIS A 142 3.06 -7.07 -9.65
C HIS A 142 4.03 -5.89 -9.48
N ILE A 143 4.16 -5.34 -8.27
CA ILE A 143 5.16 -4.31 -7.94
C ILE A 143 6.56 -4.78 -8.28
N VAL A 144 6.89 -6.02 -7.86
CA VAL A 144 8.18 -6.64 -8.16
C VAL A 144 8.41 -6.72 -9.65
N ASN A 145 7.45 -7.24 -10.43
CA ASN A 145 7.59 -7.37 -11.88
C ASN A 145 7.84 -6.02 -12.57
N LEU A 146 7.18 -4.94 -12.12
CA LEU A 146 7.40 -3.60 -12.64
C LEU A 146 8.83 -3.11 -12.35
N LEU A 147 9.32 -3.34 -11.13
CA LEU A 147 10.66 -2.93 -10.69
C LEU A 147 11.78 -3.82 -11.26
N SER A 148 11.52 -5.08 -11.58
CA SER A 148 12.51 -6.02 -12.13
C SER A 148 13.05 -5.63 -13.51
N THR A 149 12.39 -4.69 -14.18
CA THR A 149 12.81 -4.17 -15.50
C THR A 149 13.86 -3.05 -15.41
N GLU A 150 14.16 -2.59 -14.19
CA GLU A 150 15.08 -1.48 -13.96
C GLU A 150 16.55 -1.93 -14.02
N PRO A 151 17.47 -1.08 -14.53
CA PRO A 151 18.87 -1.43 -14.65
C PRO A 151 19.56 -1.52 -13.29
N ALA A 152 20.66 -2.27 -13.23
CA ALA A 152 21.51 -2.32 -12.05
C ALA A 152 21.99 -0.91 -11.66
N GLY A 153 22.01 -0.62 -10.35
CA GLY A 153 22.40 0.69 -9.81
C GLY A 153 21.24 1.66 -9.59
N VAL A 154 20.07 1.44 -10.19
CA VAL A 154 18.84 2.19 -9.87
C VAL A 154 18.30 1.69 -8.53
N LYS A 155 18.04 2.61 -7.59
CA LYS A 155 17.41 2.28 -6.32
C LYS A 155 15.92 1.99 -6.53
N LEU A 156 15.44 0.86 -6.02
CA LEU A 156 14.04 0.44 -6.17
C LEU A 156 13.24 0.81 -4.93
N GLY A 157 12.08 1.42 -5.12
CA GLY A 157 11.18 1.79 -4.03
C GLY A 157 9.72 1.51 -4.36
N VAL A 158 8.90 1.56 -3.31
CA VAL A 158 7.45 1.47 -3.41
C VAL A 158 6.81 2.49 -2.50
N GLY A 159 5.73 3.11 -2.94
CA GLY A 159 4.92 3.94 -2.06
C GLY A 159 3.47 3.94 -2.45
N GLY A 160 2.64 4.61 -1.66
CA GLY A 160 1.25 4.75 -2.01
C GLY A 160 0.44 5.54 -0.99
N PHE A 161 -0.85 5.67 -1.31
CA PHE A 161 -1.85 6.32 -0.48
C PHE A 161 -2.95 5.33 -0.10
N SER A 162 -3.44 5.37 1.14
CA SER A 162 -4.56 4.54 1.63
C SER A 162 -4.33 3.05 1.39
N MET A 163 -5.21 2.35 0.67
CA MET A 163 -5.01 0.94 0.29
C MET A 163 -3.68 0.70 -0.44
N GLY A 164 -3.23 1.65 -1.27
CA GLY A 164 -1.92 1.59 -1.92
C GLY A 164 -0.76 1.69 -0.92
N ALA A 165 -0.89 2.51 0.12
CA ALA A 165 0.08 2.55 1.22
C ALA A 165 0.12 1.20 1.95
N ALA A 166 -1.04 0.58 2.20
CA ALA A 166 -1.10 -0.73 2.83
C ALA A 166 -0.40 -1.82 2.01
N THR A 167 -0.58 -1.82 0.70
CA THR A 167 0.14 -2.73 -0.21
C THR A 167 1.65 -2.45 -0.24
N ALA A 168 2.07 -1.18 -0.20
CA ALA A 168 3.48 -0.80 -0.12
C ALA A 168 4.15 -1.32 1.18
N LEU A 169 3.46 -1.20 2.31
CA LEU A 169 3.94 -1.72 3.60
C LEU A 169 3.95 -3.25 3.64
N TYR A 170 2.94 -3.90 3.05
CA TYR A 170 2.96 -5.35 2.90
C TYR A 170 4.19 -5.81 2.09
N SER A 171 4.44 -5.18 0.94
CA SER A 171 5.64 -5.42 0.12
C SER A 171 6.95 -5.21 0.90
N ALA A 172 7.01 -4.21 1.78
CA ALA A 172 8.14 -3.99 2.69
C ALA A 172 8.37 -5.18 3.65
N THR A 173 7.30 -5.74 4.21
CA THR A 173 7.39 -6.93 5.07
C THR A 173 7.80 -8.18 4.30
N CYS A 174 7.31 -8.36 3.07
CA CYS A 174 7.74 -9.46 2.21
C CYS A 174 9.24 -9.38 1.88
N TYR A 175 9.73 -8.18 1.56
CA TYR A 175 11.17 -7.95 1.36
C TYR A 175 11.97 -8.28 2.62
N ALA A 176 11.54 -7.77 3.78
CA ALA A 176 12.21 -8.08 5.05
C ALA A 176 12.26 -9.59 5.30
N LEU A 177 11.13 -10.29 5.17
CA LEU A 177 11.05 -11.75 5.32
C LEU A 177 11.80 -12.52 4.22
N GLY A 178 12.06 -11.89 3.07
CA GLY A 178 12.63 -12.53 1.88
C GLY A 178 11.63 -13.39 1.10
N ARG A 179 10.34 -13.31 1.44
CA ARG A 179 9.27 -14.14 0.85
C ARG A 179 7.90 -13.47 0.95
N TYR A 180 7.02 -13.86 0.05
CA TYR A 180 5.59 -13.56 0.05
C TYR A 180 4.85 -14.35 1.15
N GLY A 181 3.57 -14.02 1.38
CA GLY A 181 2.70 -14.74 2.32
C GLY A 181 2.55 -16.23 1.98
N ASN A 182 2.49 -16.56 0.69
CA ASN A 182 2.45 -17.93 0.18
C ASN A 182 3.78 -18.70 0.27
N GLY A 183 4.84 -18.07 0.76
CA GLY A 183 6.16 -18.69 0.95
C GLY A 183 7.12 -18.59 -0.24
N SER A 184 6.68 -18.11 -1.40
CA SER A 184 7.56 -17.91 -2.56
C SER A 184 8.58 -16.79 -2.30
N PRO A 185 9.80 -16.84 -2.89
CA PRO A 185 10.83 -15.84 -2.64
C PRO A 185 10.45 -14.44 -3.11
N TYR A 186 10.86 -13.41 -2.37
CA TYR A 186 10.74 -12.00 -2.78
C TYR A 186 12.04 -11.54 -3.47
N PRO A 187 12.09 -11.38 -4.80
CA PRO A 187 13.35 -11.43 -5.55
C PRO A 187 14.07 -10.10 -5.74
N ILE A 188 13.52 -8.97 -5.25
CA ILE A 188 14.13 -7.64 -5.42
C ILE A 188 14.54 -7.03 -4.08
N ASN A 189 15.53 -6.13 -4.15
CA ASN A 189 16.00 -5.37 -2.99
C ASN A 189 15.31 -4.00 -2.94
N LEU A 190 14.34 -3.84 -2.04
CA LEU A 190 13.72 -2.55 -1.78
C LEU A 190 14.69 -1.62 -1.02
N ARG A 191 14.72 -0.35 -1.41
CA ARG A 191 15.62 0.68 -0.88
C ARG A 191 14.89 1.82 -0.18
N VAL A 192 13.58 1.97 -0.41
CA VAL A 192 12.78 3.02 0.22
C VAL A 192 11.28 2.66 0.15
N VAL A 193 10.55 2.97 1.22
CA VAL A 193 9.10 2.78 1.29
C VAL A 193 8.41 4.03 1.82
N VAL A 194 7.30 4.44 1.19
CA VAL A 194 6.46 5.56 1.62
C VAL A 194 5.01 5.11 1.78
N GLY A 195 4.40 5.35 2.93
CA GLY A 195 2.98 5.10 3.16
C GLY A 195 2.26 6.35 3.63
N LEU A 196 1.29 6.84 2.86
CA LEU A 196 0.46 7.99 3.22
C LEU A 196 -0.96 7.53 3.59
N SER A 197 -1.46 7.91 4.77
CA SER A 197 -2.80 7.59 5.28
C SER A 197 -3.20 6.11 5.17
N GLY A 198 -2.27 5.20 5.46
CA GLY A 198 -2.43 3.76 5.30
C GLY A 198 -2.45 2.97 6.60
N TRP A 199 -2.39 1.65 6.48
CA TRP A 199 -2.23 0.70 7.59
C TRP A 199 -1.34 -0.46 7.15
N LEU A 200 -0.90 -1.30 8.09
CA LEU A 200 -0.10 -2.50 7.81
C LEU A 200 -0.97 -3.76 7.84
N PRO A 201 -1.22 -4.41 6.68
CA PRO A 201 -1.82 -5.73 6.63
C PRO A 201 -0.90 -6.79 7.27
N GLY A 202 -1.48 -7.81 7.89
CA GLY A 202 -0.72 -8.94 8.46
C GLY A 202 0.11 -8.61 9.71
N SER A 203 -0.08 -7.43 10.32
CA SER A 203 0.70 -6.92 11.45
C SER A 203 0.81 -7.90 12.62
N ARG A 204 -0.29 -8.59 12.96
CA ARG A 204 -0.38 -9.55 14.07
C ARG A 204 0.63 -10.69 14.00
N SER A 205 0.95 -11.14 12.78
CA SER A 205 1.84 -12.29 12.56
C SER A 205 3.28 -11.87 12.26
N LEU A 206 3.53 -10.57 12.06
CA LEU A 206 4.81 -10.07 11.56
C LEU A 206 5.96 -10.40 12.51
N ARG A 207 5.81 -10.08 13.80
CA ARG A 207 6.85 -10.32 14.81
C ARG A 207 7.25 -11.80 14.86
N CYS A 208 6.28 -12.71 15.00
CA CYS A 208 6.54 -14.15 15.03
C CYS A 208 7.20 -14.66 13.74
N LYS A 209 6.87 -14.08 12.57
CA LYS A 209 7.51 -14.43 11.30
C LYS A 209 8.95 -13.93 11.17
N MET A 210 9.29 -12.83 11.86
CA MET A 210 10.62 -12.23 11.88
C MET A 210 11.56 -12.91 12.89
N GLU A 211 11.01 -13.51 13.95
CA GLU A 211 11.76 -14.18 15.01
C GLU A 211 12.68 -15.29 14.46
N GLY A 212 13.93 -15.32 14.93
CA GLY A 212 14.90 -16.35 14.58
C GLY A 212 15.59 -16.19 13.21
N SER A 213 15.25 -15.17 12.41
CA SER A 213 15.92 -14.91 11.12
C SER A 213 16.81 -13.66 11.16
N ASN A 214 18.11 -13.86 11.28
CA ASN A 214 19.11 -12.78 11.28
C ASN A 214 19.09 -11.96 9.98
N ASP A 215 18.89 -12.61 8.84
CA ASP A 215 18.81 -11.91 7.56
C ASP A 215 17.54 -11.08 7.43
N ALA A 216 16.41 -11.57 7.96
CA ALA A 216 15.19 -10.78 7.99
C ALA A 216 15.36 -9.55 8.88
N ALA A 217 15.92 -9.71 10.07
CA ALA A 217 16.22 -8.61 10.98
C ALA A 217 17.14 -7.55 10.33
N ARG A 218 18.19 -7.97 9.63
CA ARG A 218 19.09 -7.06 8.90
C ARG A 218 18.38 -6.30 7.77
N ARG A 219 17.56 -6.99 6.97
CA ARG A 219 16.78 -6.33 5.90
C ARG A 219 15.77 -5.34 6.46
N ALA A 220 15.05 -5.70 7.52
CA ALA A 220 14.10 -4.81 8.20
C ALA A 220 14.79 -3.56 8.78
N ALA A 221 15.88 -3.75 9.52
CA ALA A 221 16.57 -2.65 10.19
C ALA A 221 17.16 -1.62 9.21
N SER A 222 17.59 -2.06 8.02
CA SER A 222 18.21 -1.20 7.01
C SER A 222 17.21 -0.50 6.09
N LEU A 223 15.97 -1.00 5.96
CA LEU A 223 14.98 -0.46 5.03
C LEU A 223 14.43 0.88 5.53
N PRO A 224 14.64 2.01 4.81
CA PRO A 224 14.03 3.28 5.14
C PRO A 224 12.53 3.26 4.85
N ILE A 225 11.72 3.57 5.87
CA ILE A 225 10.26 3.68 5.76
C ILE A 225 9.81 5.05 6.27
N MET A 226 9.00 5.76 5.48
CA MET A 226 8.30 6.97 5.92
C MET A 226 6.80 6.72 5.91
N LEU A 227 6.17 6.96 7.05
CA LEU A 227 4.73 6.92 7.24
C LEU A 227 4.21 8.32 7.53
N CYS A 228 3.14 8.73 6.86
CA CYS A 228 2.44 9.98 7.11
C CYS A 228 0.96 9.71 7.30
N HIS A 229 0.32 10.45 8.21
CA HIS A 229 -1.11 10.26 8.47
C HIS A 229 -1.76 11.55 8.96
N GLY A 230 -3.00 11.80 8.55
CA GLY A 230 -3.82 12.88 9.09
C GLY A 230 -4.49 12.50 10.40
N LYS A 231 -4.41 13.35 11.43
CA LYS A 231 -5.07 13.08 12.73
C LYS A 231 -6.59 13.17 12.66
N CYS A 232 -7.13 13.85 11.64
CA CYS A 232 -8.56 14.00 11.39
C CYS A 232 -9.04 13.07 10.26
N ASP A 233 -8.26 12.05 9.90
CA ASP A 233 -8.63 11.05 8.90
C ASP A 233 -9.81 10.19 9.42
N ASP A 234 -10.95 10.34 8.76
CA ASP A 234 -12.23 9.70 9.07
C ASP A 234 -12.46 8.42 8.25
N VAL A 235 -11.52 8.07 7.37
CA VAL A 235 -11.58 6.89 6.50
C VAL A 235 -10.67 5.79 7.06
N VAL A 236 -9.40 6.12 7.24
CA VAL A 236 -8.41 5.28 7.90
C VAL A 236 -7.97 6.05 9.14
N SER A 237 -8.53 5.72 10.29
CA SER A 237 -8.16 6.39 11.55
C SER A 237 -6.65 6.42 11.74
N CYS A 238 -6.09 7.58 12.14
CA CYS A 238 -4.66 7.76 12.43
C CYS A 238 -4.10 6.69 13.39
N LYS A 239 -4.95 6.13 14.27
CA LYS A 239 -4.59 5.02 15.16
C LYS A 239 -4.07 3.80 14.39
N TYR A 240 -4.58 3.52 13.19
CA TYR A 240 -4.07 2.43 12.36
C TYR A 240 -2.67 2.72 11.82
N GLY A 241 -2.39 3.97 11.45
CA GLY A 241 -1.05 4.41 11.07
C GLY A 241 -0.05 4.28 12.24
N GLU A 242 -0.44 4.74 13.42
CA GLU A 242 0.37 4.63 14.65
C GLU A 242 0.66 3.17 15.02
N LYS A 243 -0.36 2.31 15.02
CA LYS A 243 -0.22 0.87 15.27
C LYS A 243 0.66 0.18 14.23
N SER A 244 0.57 0.62 12.97
CA SER A 244 1.44 0.11 11.89
C SER A 244 2.90 0.46 12.15
N ALA A 245 3.18 1.72 12.52
CA ALA A 245 4.52 2.16 12.90
C ALA A 245 5.06 1.37 14.11
N GLN A 246 4.23 1.17 15.13
CA GLN A 246 4.58 0.38 16.31
C GLN A 246 4.87 -1.08 15.95
N SER A 247 4.02 -1.71 15.16
CA SER A 247 4.16 -3.11 14.74
C SER A 247 5.44 -3.34 13.92
N LEU A 248 5.75 -2.42 12.99
CA LEU A 248 7.00 -2.43 12.23
C LEU A 248 8.21 -2.26 13.16
N THR A 249 8.19 -1.25 14.03
CA THR A 249 9.29 -0.97 14.95
C THR A 249 9.57 -2.17 15.88
N SER A 250 8.52 -2.73 16.48
CA SER A 250 8.61 -3.92 17.34
C SER A 250 9.03 -5.19 16.60
N SER A 251 8.96 -5.20 15.26
CA SER A 251 9.41 -6.30 14.40
C SER A 251 10.80 -6.07 13.79
N GLY A 252 11.52 -5.02 14.22
CA GLY A 252 12.91 -4.77 13.84
C GLY A 252 13.12 -3.75 12.71
N PHE A 253 12.07 -3.07 12.24
CA PHE A 253 12.20 -1.98 11.27
C PHE A 253 12.65 -0.69 11.98
N GLN A 254 13.96 -0.55 12.15
CA GLN A 254 14.56 0.53 12.94
C GLN A 254 14.71 1.86 12.18
N ASN A 255 14.76 1.83 10.84
CA ASN A 255 14.86 3.03 10.00
C ASN A 255 13.46 3.51 9.56
N LEU A 256 12.59 3.76 10.53
CA LEU A 256 11.20 4.16 10.32
C LEU A 256 10.93 5.54 10.91
N ILE A 257 10.22 6.38 10.15
CA ILE A 257 9.65 7.63 10.66
C ILE A 257 8.13 7.62 10.51
N PHE A 258 7.42 8.11 11.52
CA PHE A 258 5.98 8.34 11.48
C PHE A 258 5.70 9.83 11.71
N LYS A 259 4.90 10.43 10.83
CA LYS A 259 4.54 11.85 10.85
C LYS A 259 3.02 11.98 10.87
N ALA A 260 2.49 12.54 11.96
CA ALA A 260 1.07 12.83 12.07
C ALA A 260 0.81 14.34 11.87
N TYR A 261 -0.19 14.68 11.04
CA TYR A 261 -0.52 16.06 10.71
C TYR A 261 -1.86 16.47 11.34
N ASP A 262 -1.85 17.57 12.11
CA ASP A 262 -3.05 18.14 12.71
C ASP A 262 -3.98 18.73 11.64
N GLY A 263 -5.29 18.49 11.75
CA GLY A 263 -6.30 19.01 10.82
C GLY A 263 -6.34 18.35 9.44
N LEU A 264 -5.43 17.41 9.16
CA LEU A 264 -5.42 16.66 7.90
C LEU A 264 -6.41 15.49 7.95
N GLY A 265 -7.29 15.39 6.95
CA GLY A 265 -8.21 14.27 6.72
C GLY A 265 -7.63 13.21 5.76
N HIS A 266 -8.50 12.47 5.05
CA HIS A 266 -8.08 11.42 4.11
C HIS A 266 -7.69 11.96 2.72
N TYR A 267 -6.68 12.82 2.68
CA TYR A 267 -6.09 13.39 1.46
C TYR A 267 -4.65 13.84 1.75
N THR A 268 -3.93 14.26 0.72
CA THR A 268 -2.56 14.81 0.88
C THR A 268 -2.55 16.33 0.86
N VAL A 269 -1.55 16.93 1.52
CA VAL A 269 -1.36 18.39 1.56
C VAL A 269 0.08 18.79 1.20
N PRO A 270 0.32 20.01 0.69
CA PRO A 270 1.66 20.44 0.31
C PRO A 270 2.73 20.29 1.41
N PRO A 271 2.49 20.65 2.69
CA PRO A 271 3.50 20.47 3.73
C PRO A 271 3.92 19.01 3.94
N GLU A 272 2.97 18.08 3.85
CA GLU A 272 3.25 16.64 3.91
C GLU A 272 4.10 16.20 2.71
N MET A 273 3.70 16.60 1.50
CA MET A 273 4.41 16.23 0.28
C MET A 273 5.80 16.86 0.20
N ASP A 274 5.99 18.07 0.75
CA ASP A 274 7.30 18.72 0.87
C ASP A 274 8.24 17.93 1.80
N GLU A 275 7.72 17.39 2.91
CA GLU A 275 8.46 16.50 3.79
C GLU A 275 8.84 15.19 3.09
N VAL A 276 7.90 14.58 2.36
CA VAL A 276 8.15 13.38 1.55
C VAL A 276 9.23 13.65 0.50
N CYS A 277 9.19 14.80 -0.19
CA CYS A 277 10.19 15.17 -1.19
C CYS A 277 11.58 15.34 -0.58
N ARG A 278 11.68 16.07 0.55
CA ARG A 278 12.96 16.24 1.27
C ARG A 278 13.52 14.89 1.73
N TRP A 279 12.66 14.06 2.31
CA TRP A 279 13.06 12.74 2.79
C TRP A 279 13.53 11.84 1.63
N LEU A 280 12.75 11.71 0.55
CA LEU A 280 13.13 10.91 -0.62
C LEU A 280 14.44 11.40 -1.24
N THR A 281 14.62 12.72 -1.37
CA THR A 281 15.87 13.31 -1.88
C THR A 281 17.07 12.81 -1.08
N SER A 282 17.00 12.83 0.25
CA SER A 282 18.07 12.34 1.13
C SER A 282 18.35 10.84 1.03
N ARG A 283 17.37 10.03 0.58
CA ARG A 283 17.53 8.56 0.45
C ARG A 283 17.96 8.13 -0.94
N VAL A 284 17.57 8.90 -1.95
CA VAL A 284 17.84 8.60 -3.36
C VAL A 284 19.15 9.20 -3.84
N ALA A 285 19.59 10.33 -3.27
CA ALA A 285 20.87 10.94 -3.59
C ALA A 285 22.01 9.92 -3.50
N VAL A 286 22.95 10.00 -4.44
CA VAL A 286 24.24 9.35 -4.30
C VAL A 286 25.07 10.31 -3.46
N LEU A 287 25.66 9.84 -2.34
CA LEU A 287 26.79 10.56 -1.77
C LEU A 287 27.88 10.49 -2.83
N GLU A 288 27.99 11.52 -3.66
CA GLU A 288 29.19 11.70 -4.46
C GLU A 288 30.30 11.96 -3.45
N GLY A 289 31.10 10.91 -3.20
CA GLY A 289 32.31 11.05 -2.42
C GLY A 289 33.16 12.10 -3.10
N PHE A 290 33.49 13.16 -2.37
CA PHE A 290 34.63 14.02 -2.67
C PHE A 290 35.90 13.14 -2.64
N HIS A 291 36.18 12.46 -3.74
CA HIS A 291 37.54 12.10 -4.11
C HIS A 291 38.00 13.16 -5.10
N GLU A 292 38.22 14.36 -4.58
CA GLU A 292 39.08 15.33 -5.22
C GLU A 292 40.51 14.85 -4.97
N GLN A 293 41.16 14.39 -6.05
CA GLN A 293 42.58 14.12 -6.06
C GLN A 293 43.33 15.45 -5.88
N VAL A 294 44.16 15.53 -4.84
CA VAL A 294 45.48 16.20 -4.88
C VAL A 294 46.45 15.35 -4.05
#